data_AF-A0A820I5H0-F1
#
_entry.id   AF-A0A820I5H0-F1
#
_cell.length_a   1.000
_cell.length_b   1.000
_cell.length_c   1.000
_cell.angle_alpha   90.00
_cell.angle_beta   90.00
_cell.angle_gamma   90.00
#
_symmetry.space_group_name_H-M   'P 1'
#
loop_
_entity.id
_entity.type
_entity.pdbx_description
1 polymer ?
#
loop_
_entity_poly.entity_id
_entity_poly.type
_entity_poly.pdbx_seq_one_letter_code
_entity_poly.pdbx_strand_id
1 'polypeptide(L)'
;NNLPELWALLNFILPTIFKSATTFTDWFNAPFATLPSEKVELNHEETLLIIRRLHKVLRPFLLRRLKKEVESQLPEKVEYIIKCELSALQKCLYHAMSKNRTLIIESQNGKGGRRALMNKLMQLRKICNHPFLFAEIEDRLAESLGYKEGVINGADLFRVSGKFELLDRILPKLKASGHKILLFCQMTAVMDLLEHYFSYRSYTYLRLDGTTKADDRCKS
;
A
#
# COMPACT_ATOMS: atom_id res chain seq x y z
N ASN A 1 8.01 -11.46 -4.42
CA ASN A 1 9.24 -12.23 -4.12
C ASN A 1 8.87 -13.59 -3.55
N ASN A 2 8.17 -14.42 -4.33
CA ASN A 2 7.73 -15.74 -3.88
C ASN A 2 8.17 -16.76 -4.93
N LEU A 3 9.00 -17.74 -4.54
CA LEU A 3 9.54 -18.76 -5.44
C LEU A 3 8.45 -19.60 -6.13
N PRO A 4 7.36 -20.00 -5.44
CA PRO A 4 6.17 -20.59 -6.07
C PRO A 4 5.56 -19.78 -7.22
N GLU A 5 5.48 -18.45 -7.09
CA GLU A 5 4.96 -17.58 -8.18
C GLU A 5 5.90 -17.57 -9.37
N LEU A 6 7.21 -17.54 -9.12
CA LEU A 6 8.22 -17.65 -10.17
C LEU A 6 8.13 -19.01 -10.89
N TRP A 7 8.00 -20.11 -10.14
CA TRP A 7 7.79 -21.43 -10.72
C TRP A 7 6.49 -21.48 -11.55
N ALA A 8 5.39 -20.92 -11.06
CA ALA A 8 4.12 -20.93 -11.79
C ALA A 8 4.23 -20.20 -13.14
N LEU A 9 4.93 -19.05 -13.18
CA LEU A 9 5.21 -18.32 -14.41
C LEU A 9 6.12 -19.13 -15.37
N LEU A 10 7.16 -19.79 -14.85
CA LEU A 10 8.08 -20.58 -15.66
C LEU A 10 7.44 -21.87 -16.18
N ASN A 11 6.62 -22.54 -15.38
CA ASN A 11 5.83 -23.69 -15.79
C ASN A 11 4.80 -23.31 -16.85
N PHE A 12 4.22 -22.11 -16.77
CA PHE A 12 3.31 -21.63 -17.81
C PHE A 12 4.02 -21.42 -19.16
N ILE A 13 5.22 -20.84 -19.15
CA ILE A 13 5.98 -20.55 -20.38
C ILE A 13 6.65 -21.81 -20.94
N LEU A 14 7.16 -22.70 -20.07
CA LEU A 14 7.90 -23.92 -20.43
C LEU A 14 7.46 -25.11 -19.55
N PRO A 15 6.26 -25.66 -19.80
CA PRO A 15 5.71 -26.76 -18.99
C PRO A 15 6.49 -28.07 -19.12
N THR A 16 7.27 -28.24 -20.19
CA THR A 16 8.07 -29.44 -20.43
C THR A 16 9.30 -29.54 -19.52
N ILE A 17 9.86 -28.40 -19.10
CA ILE A 17 11.06 -28.31 -18.27
C ILE A 17 10.68 -28.26 -16.78
N PHE A 18 9.60 -27.57 -16.42
CA PHE A 18 9.25 -27.26 -15.03
C PHE A 18 7.96 -27.94 -14.54
N LYS A 19 7.86 -29.27 -14.73
CA LYS A 19 6.63 -30.04 -14.44
C LYS A 19 6.22 -30.10 -12.95
N SER A 20 7.16 -29.95 -12.03
CA SER A 20 6.91 -30.12 -10.59
C SER A 20 7.43 -28.95 -9.76
N ALA A 21 6.55 -28.35 -8.97
CA ALA A 21 6.87 -27.29 -8.03
C ALA A 21 7.76 -27.78 -6.88
N THR A 22 7.54 -29.03 -6.44
CA THR A 22 8.35 -29.64 -5.37
C THR A 22 9.77 -29.86 -5.87
N THR A 23 9.94 -30.42 -7.07
CA THR A 23 11.27 -30.61 -7.68
C THR A 23 12.00 -29.30 -7.91
N PHE A 24 11.29 -28.23 -8.30
CA PHE A 24 11.90 -26.91 -8.44
C PHE A 24 12.34 -26.35 -7.08
N THR A 25 11.51 -26.51 -6.04
CA THR A 25 11.80 -26.07 -4.68
C THR A 25 12.96 -26.87 -4.08
N ASP A 26 12.99 -28.19 -4.30
CA ASP A 26 14.04 -29.09 -3.84
C ASP A 26 15.34 -28.87 -4.61
N TRP A 27 15.29 -28.59 -5.92
CA TRP A 27 16.45 -28.21 -6.71
C TRP A 27 17.02 -26.85 -6.28
N PHE A 28 16.13 -25.91 -5.94
CA PHE A 28 16.50 -24.63 -5.35
C PHE A 28 17.10 -24.81 -3.95
N ASN A 29 16.58 -25.76 -3.19
CA ASN A 29 17.01 -26.06 -1.83
C ASN A 29 18.15 -27.10 -1.74
N ALA A 30 18.49 -27.79 -2.82
CA ALA A 30 19.54 -28.80 -2.89
C ALA A 30 20.92 -28.32 -2.39
N PRO A 31 21.38 -27.09 -2.70
CA PRO A 31 22.60 -26.54 -2.09
C PRO A 31 22.47 -26.24 -0.58
N PHE A 32 21.25 -26.22 -0.01
CA PHE A 32 21.02 -26.08 1.44
C PHE A 32 20.92 -27.43 2.16
N ALA A 33 20.68 -28.53 1.43
CA ALA A 33 20.55 -29.87 2.01
C ALA A 33 21.88 -30.45 2.54
N THR A 34 23.02 -29.92 2.10
CA THR A 34 24.36 -30.32 2.58
C THR A 34 24.74 -29.69 3.92
N LEU A 35 23.94 -28.77 4.46
CA LEU A 35 24.16 -28.19 5.79
C LEU A 35 23.26 -28.92 6.81
N PRO A 36 23.81 -29.36 7.95
CA PRO A 36 23.04 -30.10 8.95
C PRO A 36 21.82 -29.30 9.43
N SER A 37 20.76 -30.07 9.69
CA SER A 37 19.34 -29.70 9.83
C SER A 37 18.96 -28.72 10.98
N GLU A 38 19.68 -27.63 11.16
CA GLU A 38 19.27 -26.54 12.06
C GLU A 38 19.20 -25.23 11.31
N LYS A 39 18.03 -24.92 10.72
CA LYS A 39 17.57 -23.58 10.31
C LYS A 39 18.69 -22.54 10.14
N VAL A 40 19.63 -22.80 9.24
CA VAL A 40 20.76 -21.88 9.02
C VAL A 40 20.20 -20.75 8.18
N GLU A 41 20.14 -19.55 8.77
CA GLU A 41 19.97 -18.32 8.00
C GLU A 41 21.05 -18.30 6.93
N LEU A 42 20.62 -18.33 5.67
CA LEU A 42 21.51 -18.43 4.52
C LEU A 42 22.50 -17.27 4.52
N ASN A 43 23.78 -17.58 4.36
CA ASN A 43 24.79 -16.54 4.23
C ASN A 43 24.53 -15.71 2.95
N HIS A 44 24.92 -14.44 2.99
CA HIS A 44 24.72 -13.52 1.85
C HIS A 44 25.38 -14.06 0.56
N GLU A 45 26.53 -14.71 0.69
CA GLU A 45 27.27 -15.30 -0.44
C GLU A 45 26.57 -16.52 -1.06
N GLU A 46 26.02 -17.41 -0.22
CA GLU A 46 25.26 -18.59 -0.66
C GLU A 46 23.99 -18.16 -1.41
N THR A 47 23.30 -17.16 -0.87
CA THR A 47 22.14 -16.54 -1.51
C THR A 47 22.51 -15.94 -2.87
N LEU A 48 23.66 -15.26 -2.97
CA LEU A 48 24.15 -14.66 -4.21
C LEU A 48 24.51 -15.70 -5.28
N LEU A 49 25.15 -16.81 -4.89
CA LEU A 49 25.48 -17.93 -5.79
C LEU A 49 24.22 -18.55 -6.41
N ILE A 50 23.17 -18.71 -5.61
CA ILE A 50 21.88 -19.25 -6.05
C ILE A 50 21.17 -18.29 -6.99
N ILE A 51 21.11 -16.99 -6.64
CA ILE A 51 20.55 -15.96 -7.51
C ILE A 51 21.28 -15.94 -8.86
N ARG A 52 22.62 -16.04 -8.87
CA ARG A 52 23.42 -16.09 -10.11
C ARG A 52 23.12 -17.33 -10.96
N ARG A 53 23.00 -18.52 -10.35
CA ARG A 53 22.66 -19.76 -11.05
C ARG A 53 21.25 -19.69 -11.66
N LEU A 54 20.28 -19.18 -10.90
CA LEU A 54 18.92 -18.94 -11.37
C LEU A 54 18.91 -17.96 -12.55
N HIS A 55 19.56 -16.80 -12.40
CA HIS A 55 19.66 -15.81 -13.46
C HIS A 55 20.32 -16.39 -14.72
N LYS A 56 21.31 -17.29 -14.61
CA LYS A 56 21.95 -17.93 -15.76
C LYS A 56 20.99 -18.85 -16.53
N VAL A 57 20.18 -19.63 -15.82
CA VAL A 57 19.15 -20.50 -16.43
C VAL A 57 18.01 -19.66 -17.03
N LEU A 58 17.65 -18.55 -16.38
CA LEU A 58 16.56 -17.68 -16.83
C LEU A 58 16.94 -16.67 -17.92
N ARG A 59 18.23 -16.35 -18.07
CA ARG A 59 18.73 -15.33 -19.02
C ARG A 59 18.26 -15.51 -20.47
N PRO A 60 18.20 -16.72 -21.07
CA PRO A 60 17.69 -16.87 -22.43
C PRO A 60 16.16 -16.72 -22.52
N PHE A 61 15.44 -16.81 -21.40
CA PHE A 61 13.97 -16.79 -21.35
C PHE A 61 13.39 -15.46 -20.85
N LEU A 62 14.18 -14.68 -20.09
CA LEU A 62 13.78 -13.39 -19.54
C LEU A 62 14.65 -12.28 -20.12
N LEU A 63 14.05 -11.47 -20.99
CA LEU A 63 14.62 -10.18 -21.36
C LEU A 63 14.21 -9.13 -20.33
N ARG A 64 15.15 -8.73 -19.49
CA ARG A 64 14.96 -7.63 -18.52
C ARG A 64 15.93 -6.50 -18.88
N ARG A 65 15.39 -5.33 -19.23
CA ARG A 65 16.16 -4.08 -19.39
C ARG A 65 15.67 -3.05 -18.38
N LEU A 66 16.58 -2.21 -17.89
CA LEU A 66 16.20 -1.08 -17.06
C LEU A 66 15.84 0.11 -17.95
N LYS A 67 14.82 0.90 -17.60
CA LYS A 67 14.38 2.03 -18.43
C LYS A 67 15.50 3.06 -18.66
N LYS A 68 16.42 3.20 -17.70
CA LYS A 68 17.65 4.00 -17.81
C LYS A 68 18.62 3.52 -18.92
N GLU A 69 18.57 2.25 -19.31
CA GLU A 69 19.45 1.64 -20.33
C GLU A 69 18.91 1.83 -21.76
N VAL A 70 17.63 2.22 -21.88
CA VAL A 70 16.92 2.28 -23.17
C VAL A 70 16.43 3.69 -23.51
N GLU A 71 16.31 4.58 -22.53
CA GLU A 71 15.75 5.92 -22.74
C GLU A 71 16.53 6.97 -21.94
N SER A 72 17.47 7.64 -22.60
CA SER A 72 18.36 8.65 -22.00
C SER A 72 17.70 10.01 -21.74
N GLN A 73 16.46 10.21 -22.23
CA GLN A 73 15.72 11.46 -22.11
C GLN A 73 14.91 11.58 -20.82
N LEU A 74 14.76 10.50 -20.05
CA LEU A 74 13.98 10.51 -18.82
C LEU A 74 14.84 11.03 -17.65
N PRO A 75 14.43 12.10 -16.94
CA PRO A 75 15.14 12.57 -15.76
C PRO A 75 15.12 11.52 -14.65
N GLU A 76 16.07 11.62 -13.71
CA GLU A 76 16.14 10.68 -12.59
C GLU A 76 14.91 10.76 -11.69
N LYS A 77 14.40 9.59 -11.30
CA LYS A 77 13.32 9.50 -10.31
C LYS A 77 13.88 9.87 -8.94
N VAL A 78 13.47 11.02 -8.41
CA VAL A 78 13.76 11.40 -7.03
C VAL A 78 12.61 10.97 -6.12
N GLU A 79 12.95 10.34 -4.99
CA GLU A 79 11.99 9.85 -4.00
C GLU A 79 12.20 10.53 -2.66
N TYR A 80 11.14 11.17 -2.14
CA TYR A 80 11.16 11.84 -0.85
C TYR A 80 10.15 11.19 0.09
N ILE A 81 10.61 10.83 1.29
CA ILE A 81 9.75 10.27 2.35
C ILE A 81 9.42 11.39 3.33
N ILE A 82 8.17 11.87 3.28
CA ILE A 82 7.69 12.93 4.17
C ILE A 82 6.95 12.32 5.34
N LYS A 83 7.44 12.56 6.56
CA LYS A 83 6.77 12.15 7.80
C LYS A 83 5.74 13.21 8.18
N CYS A 84 4.49 12.77 8.41
CA CYS A 84 3.40 13.63 8.84
C CYS A 84 3.10 13.37 10.32
N GLU A 85 2.80 14.42 11.09
CA GLU A 85 2.31 14.25 12.45
C GLU A 85 0.83 13.88 12.46
N LEU A 86 0.38 13.19 13.51
CA LEU A 86 -1.03 12.93 13.75
C LEU A 86 -1.71 14.18 14.34
N SER A 87 -2.93 14.48 13.90
CA SER A 87 -3.79 15.50 14.51
C SER A 87 -4.14 15.14 15.96
N ALA A 88 -4.67 16.10 16.73
CA ALA A 88 -5.12 15.85 18.09
C ALA A 88 -6.20 14.74 18.16
N LEU A 89 -7.17 14.78 17.23
CA LEU A 89 -8.22 13.76 17.11
C LEU A 89 -7.63 12.40 16.75
N GLN A 90 -6.73 12.35 15.76
CA GLN A 90 -6.04 11.12 15.36
C GLN A 90 -5.25 10.53 16.53
N LYS A 91 -4.50 11.35 17.28
CA LYS A 91 -3.76 10.92 18.47
C LYS A 91 -4.72 10.30 19.49
N CYS A 92 -5.82 10.98 19.82
CA CYS A 92 -6.80 10.46 20.78
C CYS A 92 -7.37 9.10 20.35
N LEU A 93 -7.88 9.00 19.11
CA LEU A 93 -8.46 7.79 18.56
C LEU A 93 -7.44 6.65 18.45
N TYR A 94 -6.21 6.98 18.03
CA TYR A 94 -5.13 6.00 17.92
C TYR A 94 -4.78 5.42 19.29
N HIS A 95 -4.67 6.27 20.32
CA HIS A 95 -4.42 5.80 21.69
C HIS A 95 -5.60 4.98 22.24
N ALA A 96 -6.84 5.42 22.02
CA ALA A 96 -8.03 4.68 22.45
C ALA A 96 -8.12 3.30 21.78
N MET A 97 -7.90 3.22 20.47
CA MET A 97 -7.91 1.96 19.73
C MET A 97 -6.73 1.07 20.07
N SER A 98 -5.56 1.67 20.37
CA SER A 98 -4.39 0.92 20.82
C SER A 98 -4.62 0.31 22.21
N LYS A 99 -5.19 1.08 23.15
CA LYS A 99 -5.52 0.67 24.52
C LYS A 99 -6.69 -0.31 24.62
N ASN A 100 -7.67 -0.21 23.72
CA ASN A 100 -8.70 -1.24 23.56
C ASN A 100 -8.00 -2.54 23.16
N ARG A 101 -7.63 -3.32 24.18
CA ARG A 101 -7.31 -4.74 24.07
C ARG A 101 -8.58 -5.34 23.50
N THR A 102 -8.63 -5.55 22.19
CA THR A 102 -9.45 -6.61 21.62
C THR A 102 -9.24 -7.79 22.54
N LEU A 103 -10.30 -8.16 23.27
CA LEU A 103 -10.35 -9.37 24.07
C LEU A 103 -9.80 -10.46 23.16
N ILE A 104 -8.56 -10.87 23.43
CA ILE A 104 -8.02 -12.10 22.92
C ILE A 104 -8.81 -13.13 23.70
N ILE A 105 -10.05 -13.38 23.25
CA ILE A 105 -10.76 -14.58 23.62
C ILE A 105 -9.78 -15.66 23.16
N GLU A 106 -9.25 -16.35 24.16
CA GLU A 106 -8.49 -17.58 24.08
C GLU A 106 -9.36 -18.62 23.37
N SER A 107 -9.64 -18.40 22.08
CA SER A 107 -10.09 -19.46 21.23
C SER A 107 -8.85 -20.31 21.02
N GLN A 108 -8.84 -21.45 21.73
CA GLN A 108 -7.87 -22.55 21.72
C GLN A 108 -7.40 -22.99 20.32
N ASN A 109 -7.98 -22.44 19.24
CA ASN A 109 -7.53 -22.57 17.87
C ASN A 109 -6.97 -21.23 17.35
N GLY A 110 -5.64 -21.09 17.35
CA GLY A 110 -4.85 -19.87 17.03
C GLY A 110 -5.07 -19.17 15.67
N LYS A 111 -6.16 -19.45 14.95
CA LYS A 111 -6.59 -18.76 13.71
C LYS A 111 -7.44 -17.51 13.97
N GLY A 112 -8.11 -17.39 15.13
CA GLY A 112 -8.97 -16.25 15.47
C GLY A 112 -8.21 -14.98 15.84
N GLY A 113 -7.15 -15.10 16.65
CA GLY A 113 -6.36 -13.95 17.13
C GLY A 113 -5.65 -13.17 16.02
N ARG A 114 -5.15 -13.86 14.97
CA ARG A 114 -4.50 -13.20 13.83
C ARG A 114 -5.50 -12.36 13.01
N ARG A 115 -6.75 -12.81 12.85
CA ARG A 115 -7.81 -12.04 12.15
C ARG A 115 -8.23 -10.81 12.96
N ALA A 116 -8.41 -10.94 14.27
CA ALA A 116 -8.73 -9.81 15.14
C ALA A 116 -7.62 -8.74 15.13
N LEU A 117 -6.34 -9.17 15.14
CA LEU A 117 -5.20 -8.26 15.03
C LEU A 117 -5.14 -7.55 13.67
N MET A 118 -5.37 -8.28 12.58
CA MET A 118 -5.41 -7.68 11.23
C MET A 118 -6.54 -6.66 11.10
N ASN A 119 -7.69 -6.92 11.73
CA ASN A 119 -8.80 -5.96 11.79
C ASN A 119 -8.40 -4.71 12.59
N LYS A 120 -7.71 -4.87 13.73
CA LYS A 120 -7.20 -3.73 14.51
C LYS A 120 -6.19 -2.89 13.71
N LEU A 121 -5.25 -3.53 13.03
CA LEU A 121 -4.32 -2.85 12.13
C LEU A 121 -5.06 -2.09 11.02
N MET A 122 -6.12 -2.68 10.46
CA MET A 122 -6.96 -2.01 9.47
C MET A 122 -7.59 -0.73 10.03
N GLN A 123 -8.13 -0.77 11.26
CA GLN A 123 -8.72 0.42 11.88
C GLN A 123 -7.67 1.50 12.18
N LEU A 124 -6.50 1.12 12.68
CA LEU A 124 -5.40 2.06 12.89
C LEU A 124 -4.96 2.71 11.57
N ARG A 125 -4.91 1.94 10.48
CA ARG A 125 -4.63 2.46 9.13
C ARG A 125 -5.70 3.45 8.65
N LYS A 126 -6.99 3.19 8.94
CA LYS A 126 -8.06 4.14 8.65
C LYS A 126 -7.85 5.45 9.41
N ILE A 127 -7.60 5.41 10.73
CA ILE A 127 -7.37 6.60 11.56
C ILE A 127 -6.20 7.43 11.00
N CYS A 128 -5.09 6.77 10.64
CA CYS A 128 -3.91 7.44 10.07
C CYS A 128 -4.15 8.03 8.67
N ASN A 129 -5.14 7.55 7.92
CA ASN A 129 -5.53 8.13 6.65
C ASN A 129 -6.47 9.32 6.87
N HIS A 130 -7.61 9.09 7.53
CA HIS A 130 -8.56 10.12 7.89
C HIS A 130 -9.53 9.64 8.99
N PRO A 131 -9.80 10.43 10.04
CA PRO A 131 -10.79 10.08 11.06
C PRO A 131 -12.21 9.89 10.53
N PHE A 132 -12.63 10.66 9.52
CA PHE A 132 -13.97 10.54 8.92
C PHE A 132 -14.19 9.28 8.06
N LEU A 133 -13.20 8.39 7.98
CA LEU A 133 -13.46 7.02 7.50
C LEU A 133 -14.36 6.22 8.46
N PHE A 134 -14.62 6.76 9.66
CA PHE A 134 -15.63 6.29 10.60
C PHE A 134 -16.77 7.30 10.61
N ALA A 135 -17.91 6.94 10.01
CA ALA A 135 -19.09 7.81 9.92
C ALA A 135 -19.52 8.32 11.31
N GLU A 136 -19.51 7.45 12.33
CA GLU A 136 -19.83 7.82 13.72
C GLU A 136 -18.99 8.98 14.28
N ILE A 137 -17.74 9.11 13.81
CA ILE A 137 -16.83 10.19 14.25
C ILE A 137 -17.13 11.48 13.49
N GLU A 138 -17.44 11.37 12.20
CA GLU A 138 -17.86 12.49 11.38
C GLU A 138 -19.17 13.09 11.91
N ASP A 139 -20.20 12.25 12.14
CA ASP A 139 -21.51 12.67 12.64
C ASP A 139 -21.39 13.38 14.01
N ARG A 140 -20.66 12.79 14.96
CA ARG A 140 -20.46 13.40 16.30
C ARG A 140 -19.74 14.74 16.23
N LEU A 141 -18.76 14.85 15.34
CA LEU A 141 -18.02 16.11 15.18
C LEU A 141 -18.89 17.15 14.46
N ALA A 142 -19.70 16.74 13.48
CA ALA A 142 -20.65 17.59 12.78
C ALA A 142 -21.69 18.17 13.76
N GLU A 143 -22.27 17.33 14.62
CA GLU A 143 -23.19 17.73 15.69
C GLU A 143 -22.52 18.72 16.66
N SER A 144 -21.30 18.40 17.12
CA SER A 144 -20.57 19.26 18.07
C SER A 144 -20.21 20.63 17.51
N LEU A 145 -20.05 20.75 16.18
CA LEU A 145 -19.73 21.99 15.48
C LEU A 145 -20.97 22.69 14.93
N GLY A 146 -22.16 22.09 15.06
CA GLY A 146 -23.44 22.68 14.63
C GLY A 146 -23.71 22.57 13.12
N TYR A 147 -23.08 21.64 12.41
CA TYR A 147 -23.37 21.37 10.99
C TYR A 147 -24.71 20.64 10.87
N LYS A 148 -25.70 21.29 10.23
CA LYS A 148 -27.09 20.79 10.14
C LYS A 148 -27.29 19.60 9.18
N GLU A 149 -26.32 19.33 8.31
CA GLU A 149 -26.41 18.28 7.27
C GLU A 149 -25.52 17.06 7.54
N GLY A 150 -24.85 17.00 8.71
CA GLY A 150 -23.95 15.88 9.05
C GLY A 150 -22.64 15.83 8.25
N VAL A 151 -22.54 16.56 7.14
CA VAL A 151 -21.33 16.63 6.31
C VAL A 151 -20.44 17.78 6.73
N ILE A 152 -19.22 17.47 7.14
CA ILE A 152 -18.23 18.47 7.53
C ILE A 152 -17.57 19.04 6.28
N ASN A 153 -17.85 20.31 6.01
CA ASN A 153 -17.27 21.04 4.89
C ASN A 153 -16.29 22.11 5.39
N GLY A 154 -15.21 22.28 4.64
CA GLY A 154 -14.27 23.39 4.83
C GLY A 154 -13.01 23.05 5.62
N ALA A 155 -12.60 23.96 6.51
CA ALA A 155 -11.32 23.85 7.21
C ALA A 155 -11.26 22.62 8.12
N ASP A 156 -12.38 22.26 8.73
CA ASP A 156 -12.45 21.15 9.68
C ASP A 156 -12.24 19.79 8.99
N LEU A 157 -12.52 19.68 7.69
CA LEU A 157 -12.26 18.47 6.90
C LEU A 157 -10.78 18.11 6.90
N PHE A 158 -9.89 19.04 6.57
CA PHE A 158 -8.46 18.73 6.49
C PHE A 158 -7.73 18.87 7.83
N ARG A 159 -8.23 19.66 8.78
CA ARG A 159 -7.59 19.87 10.09
C ARG A 159 -7.61 18.63 10.98
N VAL A 160 -8.58 17.74 10.79
CA VAL A 160 -8.66 16.49 11.56
C VAL A 160 -7.66 15.43 11.10
N SER A 161 -7.00 15.59 9.94
CA SER A 161 -5.99 14.64 9.46
C SER A 161 -4.69 15.34 9.10
N GLY A 162 -3.59 14.96 9.76
CA GLY A 162 -2.28 15.57 9.48
C GLY A 162 -1.78 15.36 8.05
N LYS A 163 -2.23 14.29 7.36
CA LYS A 163 -1.93 14.09 5.94
C LYS A 163 -2.65 15.11 5.06
N PHE A 164 -3.92 15.41 5.35
CA PHE A 164 -4.70 16.38 4.59
C PHE A 164 -4.22 17.80 4.89
N GLU A 165 -3.82 18.10 6.13
CA GLU A 165 -3.18 19.37 6.49
C GLU A 165 -1.84 19.58 5.77
N LEU A 166 -1.02 18.53 5.63
CA LEU A 166 0.18 18.61 4.80
C LEU A 166 -0.17 18.78 3.31
N LEU A 167 -1.15 18.03 2.80
CA LEU A 167 -1.61 18.13 1.42
C LEU A 167 -2.07 19.56 1.09
N ASP A 168 -2.77 20.20 2.01
CA ASP A 168 -3.23 21.59 1.92
C ASP A 168 -2.08 22.60 1.82
N ARG A 169 -0.93 22.30 2.42
CA ARG A 169 0.28 23.14 2.31
C ARG A 169 1.06 22.90 1.02
N ILE A 170 1.02 21.69 0.46
CA ILE A 170 1.84 21.29 -0.69
C ILE A 170 1.12 21.57 -2.02
N LEU A 171 -0.17 21.22 -2.13
CA LEU A 171 -0.91 21.33 -3.40
C LEU A 171 -0.95 22.76 -3.98
N PRO A 172 -1.20 23.83 -3.20
CA PRO A 172 -1.18 25.18 -3.74
C PRO A 172 0.18 25.56 -4.34
N LYS A 173 1.29 25.12 -3.71
CA LYS A 173 2.65 25.39 -4.20
C LYS A 173 2.93 24.68 -5.52
N LEU A 174 2.54 23.41 -5.63
CA LEU A 174 2.70 22.62 -6.85
C LEU A 174 1.80 23.12 -8.00
N LYS A 175 0.58 23.58 -7.68
CA LYS A 175 -0.31 24.22 -8.66
C LYS A 175 0.27 25.54 -9.15
N ALA A 176 0.79 26.37 -8.25
CA ALA A 176 1.42 27.64 -8.61
C ALA A 176 2.66 27.46 -9.50
N SER A 177 3.41 26.36 -9.34
CA SER A 177 4.53 26.00 -10.22
C SER A 177 4.13 25.23 -11.48
N GLY A 178 2.83 24.99 -11.70
CA GLY A 178 2.31 24.33 -12.91
C GLY A 178 2.59 22.83 -12.99
N HIS A 179 2.92 22.16 -11.88
CA HIS A 179 3.14 20.71 -11.89
C HIS A 179 1.82 19.93 -11.92
N LYS A 180 1.80 18.84 -12.70
CA LYS A 180 0.71 17.84 -12.65
C LYS A 180 1.01 16.84 -11.55
N ILE A 181 -0.03 16.45 -10.81
CA ILE A 181 0.09 15.66 -9.58
C ILE A 181 -0.72 14.38 -9.75
N LEU A 182 -0.10 13.23 -9.44
CA LEU A 182 -0.75 11.93 -9.39
C LEU A 182 -0.78 11.45 -7.95
N LEU A 183 -1.98 11.19 -7.42
CA LEU A 183 -2.18 10.74 -6.04
C LEU A 183 -2.68 9.30 -6.03
N PHE A 184 -2.02 8.44 -5.25
CA PHE A 184 -2.40 7.05 -5.09
C PHE A 184 -3.05 6.84 -3.72
N CYS A 185 -4.25 6.28 -3.72
CA CYS A 185 -4.97 5.90 -2.51
C CYS A 185 -5.23 4.40 -2.52
N GLN A 186 -4.99 3.73 -1.38
CA GLN A 186 -5.30 2.31 -1.25
C GLN A 186 -6.79 2.05 -0.92
N MET A 187 -7.42 2.96 -0.19
CA MET A 187 -8.83 2.86 0.22
C MET A 187 -9.65 3.81 -0.63
N THR A 188 -10.69 3.31 -1.30
CA THR A 188 -11.62 4.11 -2.11
C THR A 188 -12.35 5.15 -1.27
N ALA A 189 -12.70 4.82 -0.03
CA ALA A 189 -13.32 5.78 0.91
C ALA A 189 -12.44 7.03 1.19
N VAL A 190 -11.11 6.92 1.06
CA VAL A 190 -10.23 8.10 1.17
C VAL A 190 -10.31 8.96 -0.08
N MET A 191 -10.58 8.35 -1.25
CA MET A 191 -10.77 9.09 -2.49
C MET A 191 -12.03 9.95 -2.41
N ASP A 192 -13.12 9.43 -1.86
CA ASP A 192 -14.36 10.20 -1.65
C ASP A 192 -14.09 11.45 -0.77
N LEU A 193 -13.32 11.31 0.31
CA LEU A 193 -12.89 12.44 1.15
C LEU A 193 -11.99 13.45 0.40
N LEU A 194 -11.12 12.97 -0.48
CA LEU A 194 -10.30 13.83 -1.32
C LEU A 194 -11.15 14.61 -2.34
N GLU A 195 -12.22 14.03 -2.87
CA GLU A 195 -13.15 14.73 -3.75
C GLU A 195 -13.86 15.89 -3.04
N HIS A 196 -14.32 15.66 -1.81
CA HIS A 196 -14.91 16.72 -0.99
C HIS A 196 -13.89 17.85 -0.75
N TYR A 197 -12.65 17.48 -0.44
CA TYR A 197 -11.56 18.44 -0.23
C TYR A 197 -11.19 19.21 -1.52
N PHE A 198 -11.11 18.54 -2.67
CA PHE A 198 -10.84 19.18 -3.97
C PHE A 198 -11.98 20.08 -4.43
N SER A 199 -13.23 19.68 -4.18
CA SER A 199 -14.40 20.52 -4.42
C SER A 199 -14.34 21.79 -3.58
N TYR A 200 -14.03 21.67 -2.28
CA TYR A 200 -13.87 22.80 -1.37
C TYR A 200 -12.75 23.76 -1.81
N ARG A 201 -11.59 23.25 -2.24
CA ARG A 201 -10.47 24.07 -2.74
C ARG A 201 -10.59 24.45 -4.22
N SER A 202 -11.68 24.04 -4.90
CA SER A 202 -11.93 24.24 -6.33
C SER A 202 -10.77 23.77 -7.23
N TYR A 203 -10.24 22.58 -6.94
CA TYR A 203 -9.25 21.91 -7.80
C TYR A 203 -9.95 21.06 -8.85
N THR A 204 -9.48 21.15 -10.11
CA THR A 204 -9.85 20.23 -11.17
C THR A 204 -9.11 18.92 -10.98
N TYR A 205 -9.84 17.81 -10.92
CA TYR A 205 -9.26 16.47 -10.75
C TYR A 205 -9.95 15.46 -11.67
N LEU A 206 -9.28 14.32 -11.86
CA LEU A 206 -9.85 13.13 -12.47
C LEU A 206 -9.67 11.98 -11.47
N ARG A 207 -10.70 11.15 -11.34
CA ARG A 207 -10.68 9.94 -10.51
C ARG A 207 -10.68 8.71 -11.39
N LEU A 208 -9.84 7.76 -11.03
CA LEU A 208 -9.83 6.43 -11.63
C LEU A 208 -9.77 5.38 -10.52
N ASP A 209 -10.76 4.51 -10.49
CA ASP A 209 -10.85 3.39 -9.56
C ASP A 209 -11.35 2.10 -10.24
N GLY A 210 -11.43 1.02 -9.47
CA GLY A 210 -11.88 -0.28 -9.98
C GLY A 210 -13.32 -0.29 -10.51
N THR A 211 -14.14 0.67 -10.07
CA THR A 211 -15.55 0.84 -10.50
C THR A 211 -15.70 1.66 -11.77
N THR A 212 -14.65 2.36 -12.22
CA THR A 212 -14.67 3.12 -13.47
C THR A 212 -14.76 2.17 -14.67
N LYS A 213 -15.75 2.36 -15.54
CA LYS A 213 -15.98 1.53 -16.75
C LYS A 213 -14.81 1.63 -17.72
N ALA A 214 -14.59 0.58 -18.52
CA ALA A 214 -13.48 0.51 -19.46
C ALA A 214 -13.49 1.67 -20.48
N ASP A 215 -14.66 2.06 -20.98
CA ASP A 215 -14.80 3.14 -21.96
C ASP A 215 -14.40 4.52 -21.40
N ASP A 216 -14.64 4.74 -20.11
CA ASP A 216 -14.27 5.99 -19.43
C ASP A 216 -12.77 6.05 -19.13
N ARG A 217 -12.10 4.90 -18.96
CA ARG A 217 -10.64 4.80 -18.76
C ARG A 217 -9.83 5.18 -20.00
N CYS A 218 -10.38 4.99 -21.21
CA CYS A 218 -9.70 5.34 -22.45
C CYS A 218 -9.83 6.82 -22.83
N LYS A 219 -10.73 7.57 -22.18
CA LYS A 219 -11.03 8.97 -22.49
C LYS A 219 -10.33 9.97 -21.55
N SER A 220 -9.70 9.49 -20.48
CA SER A 220 -9.04 10.30 -19.44
C SER A 220 -7.57 10.57 -19.73
#